data_AF-A0A7Z0CHI0-F1
#
_entry.id   AF-A0A7Z0CHI0-F1
#
_cell.length_a   1.000
_cell.length_b   1.000
_cell.length_c   1.000
_cell.angle_alpha   90.00
_cell.angle_beta   90.00
_cell.angle_gamma   90.00
#
_symmetry.space_group_name_H-M   'P 1'
#
loop_
_entity.id
_entity.type
_entity.pdbx_description
1 polymer ?
#
loop_
_entity_poly.entity_id
_entity_poly.type
_entity_poly.pdbx_seq_one_letter_code
_entity_poly.pdbx_strand_id
1 'polypeptide(L)'
;MTTETPFGTLKYDLAKPMVIVGDRAVPPLLEVEFQGVDGQPAFEGRIEVISGVPRWTDVRVYRVPDGREVKQKDLRAIRLDDWLESFITVMSFKVTERNGGKWAAVSSDTDVDIREGMRSISRSRRGERRRITGVLKARIAEIYEAHDSGGIEAVATAFNVSKSTAIRYINEATADGLITSRPRQSTGQKRREA
;
A
#
# COMPACT_ATOMS: atom_id res chain seq x y z
N MET A 1 5.01 12.13 21.45
CA MET A 1 5.09 10.80 22.09
C MET A 1 6.00 9.93 21.27
N THR A 2 6.82 9.15 21.96
CA THR A 2 7.79 8.22 21.37
C THR A 2 7.46 6.82 21.87
N THR A 3 7.38 5.86 20.97
CA THR A 3 7.09 4.46 21.27
C THR A 3 8.18 3.59 20.66
N GLU A 4 8.86 2.81 21.50
CA GLU A 4 9.81 1.79 21.03
C GLU A 4 9.05 0.55 20.57
N THR A 5 9.46 0.00 19.42
CA THR A 5 8.94 -1.25 18.88
C THR A 5 10.11 -2.20 18.62
N PRO A 6 9.86 -3.51 18.44
CA PRO A 6 10.91 -4.46 18.05
C PRO A 6 11.61 -4.10 16.73
N PHE A 7 10.99 -3.25 15.93
CA PHE A 7 11.54 -2.80 14.66
C PHE A 7 12.37 -1.52 14.84
N GLY A 8 12.03 -0.70 15.84
CA GLY A 8 12.69 0.53 16.31
C GLY A 8 11.69 1.62 16.69
N THR A 9 12.00 2.89 16.51
CA THR A 9 11.30 3.98 17.20
C THR A 9 10.20 4.63 16.34
N LEU A 10 9.02 4.81 16.93
CA LEU A 10 7.88 5.52 16.35
C LEU A 10 7.64 6.83 17.09
N LYS A 11 7.52 7.94 16.34
CA LYS A 11 7.33 9.29 16.90
C LYS A 11 6.09 9.95 16.30
N TYR A 12 5.27 10.57 17.14
CA TYR A 12 4.12 11.35 16.70
C TYR A 12 3.77 12.47 17.70
N ASP A 13 3.05 13.47 17.23
CA ASP A 13 2.65 14.63 18.02
C ASP A 13 1.24 14.42 18.62
N LEU A 14 1.16 14.35 19.96
CA LEU A 14 -0.11 14.22 20.69
C LEU A 14 -0.94 15.50 20.68
N ALA A 15 -0.35 16.66 20.38
CA ALA A 15 -1.08 17.91 20.28
C ALA A 15 -1.91 17.99 18.99
N LYS A 16 -1.60 17.15 17.99
CA LYS A 16 -2.37 17.09 16.75
C LYS A 16 -3.60 16.19 16.92
N PRO A 17 -4.76 16.61 16.41
CA PRO A 17 -5.96 15.78 16.47
C PRO A 17 -5.74 14.49 15.68
N MET A 18 -6.15 13.37 16.27
CA MET A 18 -6.14 12.08 15.59
C MET A 18 -7.11 12.09 14.41
N VAL A 19 -6.81 11.26 13.41
CA VAL A 19 -7.64 11.06 12.23
C VAL A 19 -8.30 9.69 12.29
N ILE A 20 -9.55 9.61 11.86
CA ILE A 20 -10.27 8.34 11.79
C ILE A 20 -9.93 7.63 10.48
N VAL A 21 -9.47 6.39 10.61
CA VAL A 21 -9.22 5.45 9.50
C VAL A 21 -9.99 4.17 9.81
N GLY A 22 -11.10 3.95 9.09
CA GLY A 22 -11.99 2.83 9.40
C GLY A 22 -12.64 2.99 10.78
N ASP A 23 -12.38 2.04 11.68
CA ASP A 23 -12.80 2.03 13.09
C ASP A 23 -11.67 2.40 14.07
N ARG A 24 -10.57 2.97 13.55
CA ARG A 24 -9.39 3.34 14.33
C ARG A 24 -9.17 4.84 14.32
N ALA A 25 -8.72 5.37 15.45
CA ALA A 25 -8.13 6.71 15.54
C ALA A 25 -6.61 6.57 15.48
N VAL A 26 -5.97 7.29 14.57
CA VAL A 26 -4.53 7.21 14.31
C VAL A 26 -3.91 8.61 14.25
N PRO A 27 -2.61 8.75 14.57
CA PRO A 27 -1.92 10.01 14.37
C PRO A 27 -1.95 10.44 12.89
N PRO A 28 -2.17 11.73 12.58
CA PRO A 28 -2.17 12.23 11.20
C PRO A 28 -0.79 12.11 10.53
N LEU A 29 0.26 12.11 11.34
CA LEU A 29 1.66 12.05 10.95
C LEU A 29 2.40 11.14 11.92
N LEU A 30 3.15 10.18 11.38
CA LEU A 30 4.01 9.27 12.11
C LEU A 30 5.42 9.29 11.49
N GLU A 31 6.43 9.49 12.32
CA GLU A 31 7.83 9.36 11.94
C GLU A 31 8.38 8.03 12.45
N VAL A 32 9.11 7.34 11.59
CA VAL A 32 9.65 6.00 11.81
C VAL A 32 11.16 6.09 11.71
N GLU A 33 11.87 5.58 12.70
CA GLU A 33 13.34 5.59 12.75
C GLU A 33 13.90 4.23 13.16
N PHE A 34 14.78 3.70 12.33
CA PHE A 34 15.55 2.49 12.53
C PHE A 34 17.02 2.82 12.37
N GLN A 35 17.76 2.81 13.47
CA GLN A 35 19.18 3.20 13.45
C GLN A 35 20.09 2.15 12.80
N GLY A 36 19.57 0.96 12.46
CA GLY A 36 20.38 -0.17 12.01
C GLY A 36 21.08 -0.84 13.19
N VAL A 37 21.33 -2.16 13.08
CA VAL A 37 22.03 -2.95 14.11
C VAL A 37 23.27 -3.57 13.46
N ASP A 38 24.39 -3.64 14.18
CA ASP A 38 25.63 -4.28 13.72
C ASP A 38 26.13 -3.74 12.36
N GLY A 39 26.12 -2.41 12.20
CA GLY A 39 26.57 -1.74 10.98
C GLY A 39 25.65 -1.94 9.77
N GLN A 40 24.44 -2.49 9.97
CA GLN A 40 23.40 -2.50 8.94
C GLN A 40 22.94 -1.06 8.61
N PRO A 41 22.44 -0.83 7.39
CA PRO A 41 21.85 0.46 7.03
C PRO A 41 20.73 0.89 7.97
N ALA A 42 20.65 2.19 8.20
CA ALA A 42 19.53 2.83 8.87
C ALA A 42 18.37 3.03 7.88
N PHE A 43 17.16 3.11 8.44
CA PHE A 43 15.94 3.45 7.73
C PHE A 43 15.22 4.56 8.49
N GLU A 44 14.78 5.57 7.76
CA GLU A 44 13.85 6.58 8.25
C GLU A 44 12.65 6.63 7.30
N GLY A 45 11.50 6.99 7.84
CA GLY A 45 10.38 7.29 6.98
C GLY A 45 9.27 8.07 7.66
N ARG A 46 8.35 8.54 6.84
CA ARG A 46 7.19 9.32 7.24
C ARG A 46 5.93 8.69 6.70
N ILE A 47 4.97 8.46 7.58
CA ILE A 47 3.62 8.04 7.23
C ILE A 47 2.66 9.19 7.52
N GLU A 48 1.90 9.59 6.52
CA GLU A 48 0.85 10.59 6.64
C GLU A 48 -0.51 9.98 6.31
N VAL A 49 -1.54 10.43 7.03
CA VAL A 49 -2.93 10.07 6.72
C VAL A 49 -3.50 11.08 5.74
N ILE A 50 -3.53 10.71 4.46
CA ILE A 50 -4.02 11.55 3.38
C ILE A 50 -5.41 11.03 2.99
N SER A 51 -6.43 11.89 3.07
CA SER A 51 -7.81 11.53 2.73
C SER A 51 -8.32 10.28 3.48
N GLY A 52 -7.93 10.12 4.75
CA GLY A 52 -8.32 8.98 5.58
C GLY A 52 -7.58 7.68 5.28
N VAL A 53 -6.48 7.74 4.51
CA VAL A 53 -5.65 6.58 4.18
C VAL A 53 -4.19 6.83 4.54
N PRO A 54 -3.59 6.01 5.43
CA PRO A 54 -2.17 6.11 5.75
C PRO A 54 -1.30 5.77 4.54
N ARG A 55 -0.27 6.59 4.28
CA ARG A 55 0.65 6.46 3.15
C ARG A 55 2.07 6.85 3.57
N TRP A 56 3.06 6.12 3.06
CA TRP A 56 4.43 6.61 3.07
C TRP A 56 4.54 7.86 2.20
N THR A 57 5.07 8.95 2.75
CA THR A 57 5.33 10.21 2.04
C THR A 57 6.81 10.50 1.89
N ASP A 58 7.66 9.95 2.76
CA ASP A 58 9.11 10.00 2.67
C ASP A 58 9.70 8.68 3.19
N VAL A 59 10.73 8.18 2.52
CA VAL A 59 11.50 6.99 2.94
C VAL A 59 12.96 7.23 2.61
N ARG A 60 13.83 6.98 3.58
CA ARG A 60 15.29 7.10 3.44
C ARG A 60 15.94 5.83 3.94
N VAL A 61 16.88 5.33 3.16
CA VAL A 61 17.73 4.22 3.54
C VAL A 61 19.16 4.67 3.33
N TYR A 62 19.96 4.64 4.38
CA TYR A 62 21.30 5.17 4.31
C TYR A 62 22.29 4.35 5.13
N ARG A 63 23.55 4.40 4.70
CA ARG A 63 24.66 3.78 5.43
C ARG A 63 24.91 4.57 6.71
N VAL A 64 25.00 3.87 7.84
CA VAL A 64 25.45 4.44 9.12
C VAL A 64 26.97 4.69 9.11
N PRO A 65 27.50 5.61 9.93
CA PRO A 65 28.94 5.78 10.11
C PRO A 65 29.63 4.44 10.39
N ASP A 66 30.74 4.16 9.69
CA ASP A 66 31.52 2.92 9.78
C ASP A 66 30.76 1.62 9.45
N GLY A 67 29.49 1.71 9.06
CA GLY A 67 28.68 0.57 8.64
C GLY A 67 29.08 0.04 7.27
N ARG A 68 28.41 -1.04 6.85
CA ARG A 68 28.54 -1.53 5.47
C ARG A 68 27.70 -0.70 4.50
N GLU A 69 28.00 -0.81 3.21
CA GLU A 69 27.17 -0.22 2.15
C GLU A 69 25.73 -0.76 2.15
N VAL A 70 24.81 0.05 1.61
CA VAL A 70 23.43 -0.36 1.31
C VAL A 70 23.45 -1.31 0.12
N LYS A 71 22.95 -2.52 0.32
CA LYS A 71 22.90 -3.57 -0.71
C LYS A 71 21.47 -3.78 -1.20
N GLN A 72 21.33 -4.35 -2.40
CA GLN A 72 20.02 -4.69 -2.95
C GLN A 72 19.19 -5.60 -2.04
N LYS A 73 19.84 -6.51 -1.29
CA LYS A 73 19.15 -7.38 -0.32
C LYS A 73 18.47 -6.59 0.80
N ASP A 74 19.03 -5.45 1.19
CA ASP A 74 18.47 -4.60 2.25
C ASP A 74 17.20 -3.92 1.75
N LEU A 75 17.24 -3.38 0.53
CA LEU A 75 16.08 -2.77 -0.11
C LEU A 75 14.95 -3.79 -0.32
N ARG A 76 15.29 -5.04 -0.67
CA ARG A 76 14.29 -6.12 -0.79
C ARG A 76 13.68 -6.56 0.54
N ALA A 77 14.39 -6.37 1.65
CA ALA A 77 13.89 -6.70 2.98
C ALA A 77 12.86 -5.66 3.47
N ILE A 78 12.89 -4.43 2.93
CA ILE A 78 11.93 -3.38 3.27
C ILE A 78 10.58 -3.69 2.63
N ARG A 79 9.66 -4.18 3.45
CA ARG A 79 8.28 -4.48 3.06
C ARG A 79 7.35 -3.35 3.50
N LEU A 80 7.43 -2.22 2.78
CA LEU A 80 6.76 -0.96 3.16
C LEU A 80 5.27 -1.13 3.49
N ASP A 81 4.54 -1.96 2.74
CA ASP A 81 3.12 -2.18 2.99
C ASP A 81 2.86 -2.91 4.32
N ASP A 82 3.63 -3.95 4.61
CA ASP A 82 3.50 -4.72 5.85
C ASP A 82 3.96 -3.90 7.07
N TRP A 83 5.01 -3.11 6.88
CA TRP A 83 5.52 -2.17 7.89
C TRP A 83 4.50 -1.08 8.21
N LEU A 84 3.89 -0.46 7.19
CA LEU A 84 2.85 0.54 7.37
C LEU A 84 1.67 -0.03 8.16
N GLU A 85 1.19 -1.22 7.80
CA GLU A 85 0.08 -1.86 8.53
C GLU A 85 0.45 -2.15 9.98
N SER A 86 1.67 -2.62 10.24
CA SER A 86 2.17 -2.88 11.58
C SER A 86 2.28 -1.61 12.41
N PHE A 87 2.94 -0.56 11.89
CA PHE A 87 3.14 0.69 12.63
C PHE A 87 1.81 1.39 12.90
N ILE A 88 0.92 1.49 11.90
CA ILE A 88 -0.37 2.13 12.12
C ILE A 88 -1.20 1.34 13.14
N THR A 89 -1.13 0.01 13.13
CA THR A 89 -1.84 -0.80 14.13
C THR A 89 -1.33 -0.53 15.54
N VAL A 90 0.00 -0.55 15.75
CA VAL A 90 0.64 -0.28 17.04
C VAL A 90 0.28 1.12 17.57
N MET A 91 0.12 2.09 16.68
CA MET A 91 -0.17 3.48 17.03
C MET A 91 -1.67 3.82 17.01
N SER A 92 -2.54 2.84 16.78
CA SER A 92 -3.98 3.07 16.63
C SER A 92 -4.74 2.83 17.92
N PHE A 93 -5.77 3.64 18.13
CA PHE A 93 -6.76 3.44 19.19
C PHE A 93 -8.06 2.91 18.58
N LYS A 94 -8.68 1.92 19.22
CA LYS A 94 -9.98 1.37 18.79
C LYS A 94 -11.08 2.38 19.13
N VAL A 95 -11.82 2.84 18.12
CA VAL A 95 -12.98 3.72 18.35
C VAL A 95 -14.13 2.89 18.90
N THR A 96 -14.59 3.20 20.11
CA THR A 96 -15.64 2.45 20.81
C THR A 96 -17.00 3.15 20.74
N GLU A 97 -17.02 4.47 20.61
CA GLU A 97 -18.25 5.26 20.51
C GLU A 97 -18.12 6.35 19.44
N ARG A 98 -19.22 6.62 18.72
CA ARG A 98 -19.36 7.77 17.82
C ARG A 98 -20.66 8.49 18.13
N ASN A 99 -20.56 9.74 18.55
CA ASN A 99 -21.73 10.52 18.93
C ASN A 99 -21.58 11.98 18.48
N GLY A 100 -22.42 12.42 17.53
CA GLY A 100 -22.49 13.82 17.10
C GLY A 100 -21.14 14.45 16.67
N GLY A 101 -20.27 13.70 15.99
CA GLY A 101 -18.95 14.17 15.56
C GLY A 101 -17.83 14.04 16.60
N LYS A 102 -18.15 13.56 17.81
CA LYS A 102 -17.18 13.16 18.83
C LYS A 102 -17.01 11.64 18.82
N TRP A 103 -15.84 11.18 19.23
CA TRP A 103 -15.53 9.77 19.35
C TRP A 103 -14.69 9.49 20.59
N ALA A 104 -14.90 8.32 21.18
CA ALA A 104 -14.07 7.77 22.26
C ALA A 104 -13.21 6.64 21.69
N ALA A 105 -11.96 6.53 22.14
CA ALA A 105 -11.08 5.47 21.72
C ALA A 105 -10.23 4.92 22.87
N VAL A 106 -9.90 3.63 22.79
CA VAL A 106 -9.11 2.91 23.80
C VAL A 106 -7.86 2.29 23.19
N SER A 107 -6.80 2.16 23.98
CA SER A 107 -5.61 1.38 23.59
C SER A 107 -6.02 -0.07 23.39
N SER A 108 -5.52 -0.70 22.33
CA SER A 108 -5.71 -2.13 22.10
C SER A 108 -4.47 -2.88 22.55
N ASP A 109 -4.60 -3.65 23.63
CA ASP A 109 -3.47 -4.40 24.20
C ASP A 109 -3.57 -5.91 23.91
N THR A 110 -4.58 -6.35 23.14
CA THR A 110 -4.78 -7.78 22.82
C THR A 110 -4.37 -8.13 21.38
N ASP A 111 -3.79 -9.31 21.19
CA ASP A 111 -3.45 -9.86 19.86
C ASP A 111 -4.66 -9.92 18.91
N VAL A 112 -5.85 -10.17 19.46
CA VAL A 112 -7.09 -10.21 18.68
C VAL A 112 -7.40 -8.81 18.13
N ASP A 113 -7.33 -7.79 18.98
CA ASP A 113 -7.58 -6.43 18.55
C ASP A 113 -6.52 -5.91 17.58
N ILE A 114 -5.26 -6.31 17.72
CA ILE A 114 -4.18 -5.97 16.78
C ILE A 114 -4.51 -6.54 15.39
N ARG A 115 -4.92 -7.82 15.32
CA ARG A 115 -5.32 -8.44 14.03
C ARG A 115 -6.55 -7.79 13.42
N GLU A 116 -7.53 -7.41 14.24
CA GLU A 116 -8.71 -6.67 13.77
C GLU A 116 -8.32 -5.28 13.25
N GLY A 117 -7.43 -4.57 13.94
CA GLY A 117 -6.87 -3.28 13.53
C GLY A 117 -6.19 -3.37 12.17
N MET A 118 -5.29 -4.34 11.99
CA MET A 118 -4.64 -4.60 10.70
C MET A 118 -5.67 -4.80 9.58
N ARG A 119 -6.69 -5.65 9.78
CA ARG A 119 -7.74 -5.88 8.77
C ARG A 119 -8.53 -4.62 8.45
N SER A 120 -8.83 -3.80 9.45
CA SER A 120 -9.55 -2.54 9.26
C SER A 120 -8.75 -1.56 8.41
N ILE A 121 -7.47 -1.36 8.74
CA ILE A 121 -6.54 -0.51 8.00
C ILE A 121 -6.38 -1.04 6.57
N SER A 122 -6.14 -2.34 6.39
CA SER A 122 -6.05 -2.95 5.06
C SER A 122 -7.31 -2.74 4.23
N ARG A 123 -8.51 -2.81 4.83
CA ARG A 123 -9.78 -2.53 4.12
C ARG A 123 -9.88 -1.08 3.67
N SER A 124 -9.58 -0.13 4.55
CA SER A 124 -9.56 1.30 4.21
C SER A 124 -8.58 1.59 3.07
N ARG A 125 -7.40 0.97 3.09
CA ARG A 125 -6.40 1.09 2.00
C ARG A 125 -6.85 0.41 0.70
N ARG A 126 -7.53 -0.74 0.78
CA ARG A 126 -8.02 -1.47 -0.41
C ARG A 126 -9.13 -0.72 -1.14
N GLY A 127 -10.00 -0.01 -0.42
CA GLY A 127 -11.04 0.83 -1.02
C GLY A 127 -10.49 1.95 -1.90
N GLU A 128 -9.24 2.36 -1.66
CA GLU A 128 -8.51 3.37 -2.43
C GLU A 128 -7.31 2.79 -3.20
N ARG A 129 -7.34 1.49 -3.54
CA ARG A 129 -6.38 0.95 -4.52
C ARG A 129 -6.41 1.84 -5.77
N ARG A 130 -5.22 2.31 -6.21
CA ARG A 130 -5.00 3.21 -7.35
C ARG A 130 -6.16 3.11 -8.34
N ARG A 131 -7.05 4.11 -8.34
CA ARG A 131 -7.94 4.29 -9.48
C ARG A 131 -7.03 4.40 -10.69
N ILE A 132 -7.23 3.54 -11.68
CA ILE A 132 -6.53 3.69 -12.94
C ILE A 132 -6.92 5.06 -13.47
N THR A 133 -5.97 5.99 -13.47
CA THR A 133 -6.22 7.36 -13.93
C THR A 133 -6.53 7.34 -15.41
N GLY A 134 -7.27 8.33 -15.91
CA GLY A 134 -7.56 8.42 -17.36
C GLY A 134 -6.28 8.40 -18.21
N VAL A 135 -5.20 9.00 -17.72
CA VAL A 135 -3.87 8.97 -18.36
C VAL A 135 -3.32 7.55 -18.46
N LEU A 136 -3.42 6.77 -17.38
CA LEU A 136 -2.97 5.38 -17.36
C LEU A 136 -3.83 4.53 -18.31
N LYS A 137 -5.16 4.72 -18.32
CA LYS A 137 -6.08 4.02 -19.23
C LYS A 137 -5.80 4.33 -20.70
N ALA A 138 -5.54 5.60 -21.04
CA ALA A 138 -5.19 6.00 -22.40
C ALA A 138 -3.90 5.31 -22.88
N ARG A 139 -2.87 5.24 -22.02
CA ARG A 139 -1.62 4.56 -22.35
C ARG A 139 -1.78 3.04 -22.48
N ILE A 140 -2.63 2.44 -21.65
CA ILE A 140 -2.99 1.02 -21.78
C ILE A 140 -3.68 0.76 -23.12
N ALA A 141 -4.63 1.62 -23.51
CA ALA A 141 -5.37 1.49 -24.76
C ALA A 141 -4.46 1.61 -25.99
N GLU A 142 -3.56 2.59 -26.00
CA GLU A 142 -2.55 2.78 -27.06
C GLU A 142 -1.69 1.53 -27.24
N ILE A 143 -1.13 0.99 -26.16
CA ILE A 143 -0.28 -0.22 -26.21
C ILE A 143 -1.10 -1.43 -26.67
N TYR A 144 -2.36 -1.53 -26.23
CA TYR A 144 -3.23 -2.64 -26.58
C TYR A 144 -3.58 -2.65 -28.07
N GLU A 145 -3.96 -1.50 -28.63
CA GLU A 145 -4.38 -1.33 -30.04
C GLU A 145 -3.20 -1.39 -31.01
N ALA A 146 -1.99 -1.02 -30.57
CA ALA A 146 -0.78 -1.11 -31.39
C ALA A 146 -0.33 -2.56 -31.69
N HIS A 147 -1.01 -3.58 -31.15
CA HIS A 147 -0.66 -4.98 -31.32
C HIS A 147 -1.81 -5.79 -31.93
N ASP A 148 -1.62 -6.28 -33.16
CA ASP A 148 -2.62 -7.02 -33.94
C ASP A 148 -3.16 -8.31 -33.28
N SER A 149 -2.37 -8.93 -32.39
CA SER A 149 -2.74 -10.19 -31.72
C SER A 149 -3.41 -10.01 -30.35
N GLY A 150 -3.79 -8.78 -29.99
CA GLY A 150 -4.30 -8.45 -28.65
C GLY A 150 -3.16 -8.23 -27.66
N GLY A 151 -2.99 -6.99 -27.22
CA GLY A 151 -1.83 -6.54 -26.43
C GLY A 151 -1.82 -6.94 -24.95
N ILE A 152 -2.40 -8.07 -24.53
CA ILE A 152 -2.42 -8.46 -23.10
C ILE A 152 -0.99 -8.65 -22.57
N GLU A 153 -0.14 -9.39 -23.29
CA GLU A 153 1.27 -9.59 -22.92
C GLU A 153 2.08 -8.30 -22.99
N ALA A 154 1.79 -7.47 -24.00
CA ALA A 154 2.44 -6.17 -24.17
C ALA A 154 2.13 -5.22 -23.01
N VAL A 155 0.86 -5.16 -22.59
CA VAL A 155 0.44 -4.38 -21.41
C VAL A 155 1.04 -4.96 -20.13
N ALA A 156 1.02 -6.29 -19.95
CA ALA A 156 1.62 -6.93 -18.77
C ALA A 156 3.12 -6.59 -18.65
N THR A 157 3.84 -6.65 -19.77
CA THR A 157 5.27 -6.34 -19.84
C THR A 157 5.53 -4.85 -19.63
N ALA A 158 4.82 -3.98 -20.35
CA ALA A 158 5.04 -2.53 -20.30
C ALA A 158 4.78 -1.93 -18.91
N PHE A 159 3.83 -2.50 -18.16
CA PHE A 159 3.50 -2.03 -16.81
C PHE A 159 4.09 -2.91 -15.70
N ASN A 160 4.84 -3.96 -16.05
CA ASN A 160 5.40 -4.92 -15.11
C ASN A 160 4.36 -5.46 -14.10
N VAL A 161 3.22 -5.93 -14.64
CA VAL A 161 2.10 -6.48 -13.86
C VAL A 161 1.77 -7.90 -14.31
N SER A 162 1.05 -8.65 -13.46
CA SER A 162 0.54 -9.96 -13.86
C SER A 162 -0.44 -9.85 -15.04
N LYS A 163 -0.54 -10.92 -15.85
CA LYS A 163 -1.51 -11.00 -16.95
C LYS A 163 -2.95 -10.75 -16.48
N SER A 164 -3.31 -11.27 -15.30
CA SER A 164 -4.62 -11.02 -14.67
C SER A 164 -4.86 -9.54 -14.38
N THR A 165 -3.83 -8.82 -13.93
CA THR A 165 -3.90 -7.37 -13.70
C THR A 165 -3.98 -6.61 -15.01
N ALA A 166 -3.22 -7.01 -16.03
CA ALA A 166 -3.31 -6.43 -17.37
C ALA A 166 -4.71 -6.60 -17.98
N ILE A 167 -5.34 -7.77 -17.83
CA ILE A 167 -6.72 -8.00 -18.28
C ILE A 167 -7.70 -7.06 -17.57
N ARG A 168 -7.58 -6.91 -16.25
CA ARG A 168 -8.42 -5.95 -15.51
C ARG A 168 -8.24 -4.53 -16.04
N TYR A 169 -7.01 -4.12 -16.29
CA TYR A 169 -6.66 -2.80 -16.81
C TYR A 169 -7.26 -2.54 -18.20
N ILE A 170 -7.18 -3.53 -19.08
CA ILE A 170 -7.79 -3.49 -20.42
C ILE A 170 -9.31 -3.38 -20.30
N ASN A 171 -9.96 -4.20 -19.49
CA ASN A 171 -11.41 -4.14 -19.29
C ASN A 171 -11.88 -2.77 -18.77
N GLU A 172 -11.12 -2.15 -17.86
CA GLU A 172 -11.41 -0.81 -17.34
C GLU A 172 -11.22 0.29 -18.40
N ALA A 173 -10.31 0.12 -19.36
CA ALA A 173 -10.13 1.04 -20.48
C ALA A 173 -11.19 0.83 -21.57
N THR A 174 -11.60 -0.42 -21.81
CA THR A 174 -12.71 -0.77 -22.71
C THR A 174 -14.05 -0.24 -22.19
N ALA A 175 -14.31 -0.36 -20.88
CA ALA A 175 -15.51 0.18 -20.25
C ALA A 175 -15.63 1.72 -20.41
N ASP A 176 -14.49 2.41 -20.49
CA ASP A 176 -14.40 3.84 -20.74
C ASP A 176 -14.41 4.19 -22.25
N GLY A 177 -14.53 3.20 -23.14
CA GLY A 177 -14.58 3.40 -24.59
C GLY A 177 -13.24 3.74 -25.25
N LEU A 178 -12.12 3.57 -24.54
CA LEU A 178 -10.78 3.92 -25.04
C LEU A 178 -10.17 2.83 -25.94
N ILE A 179 -10.67 1.61 -25.86
CA ILE A 179 -10.27 0.47 -26.69
C ILE A 179 -11.45 0.11 -27.59
N THR A 180 -11.20 0.13 -28.90
CA THR A 180 -12.17 -0.15 -29.95
C THR A 180 -12.15 -1.61 -30.39
N SER A 181 -10.99 -2.27 -30.28
CA SER A 181 -10.80 -3.68 -30.60
C SER A 181 -11.27 -4.58 -29.45
N ARG A 182 -12.21 -5.50 -29.71
CA ARG A 182 -12.66 -6.46 -28.70
C ARG A 182 -11.49 -7.34 -28.23
N PRO A 183 -11.34 -7.59 -26.91
CA PRO A 183 -10.35 -8.54 -26.45
C PRO A 183 -10.61 -9.94 -26.99
N ARG A 184 -9.75 -10.41 -27.90
CA ARG A 184 -9.76 -11.82 -28.30
C ARG A 184 -9.29 -12.62 -27.10
N GLN A 185 -10.21 -13.31 -26.44
CA GLN A 185 -9.86 -14.30 -25.44
C GLN A 185 -8.98 -15.35 -26.12
N SER A 186 -7.73 -15.49 -25.67
CA SER A 186 -6.86 -16.59 -26.12
C SER A 186 -7.57 -17.90 -25.79
N THR A 187 -8.08 -18.57 -26.82
CA THR A 187 -8.83 -19.81 -26.70
C THR A 187 -7.91 -20.90 -26.16
N GLY A 188 -7.90 -21.07 -24.83
CA GLY A 188 -7.29 -22.22 -24.18
C GLY A 188 -8.19 -23.45 -24.36
N GLN A 189 -8.24 -23.99 -25.57
CA GLN A 189 -8.95 -25.22 -25.88
C GLN A 189 -8.12 -26.42 -25.38
N LYS A 190 -8.38 -26.90 -24.16
CA LYS A 190 -8.09 -28.30 -23.80
C LYS A 190 -9.37 -29.10 -23.94
N ARG A 191 -9.54 -29.74 -25.10
CA ARG A 191 -10.37 -30.93 -25.24
C ARG A 191 -9.86 -31.96 -24.22
N ARG A 192 -10.68 -32.31 -23.25
CA ARG A 192 -10.64 -33.64 -22.63
C ARG A 192 -11.53 -34.51 -23.50
N GLU A 193 -10.91 -35.32 -24.35
CA GLU A 193 -11.56 -36.49 -24.92
C GLU A 193 -11.64 -37.55 -23.81
N ALA A 194 -12.85 -38.06 -23.60
CA ALA A 194 -13.19 -39.27 -22.87
C ALA A 194 -13.94 -40.17 -23.86
#